data_AF-A0A969JZZ6-F1
#
_entry.id   AF-A0A969JZZ6-F1
#
_cell.length_a   1.000
_cell.length_b   1.000
_cell.length_c   1.000
_cell.angle_alpha   90.00
_cell.angle_beta   90.00
_cell.angle_gamma   90.00
#
_symmetry.space_group_name_H-M   'P 1'
#
loop_
_entity.id
_entity.type
_entity.pdbx_description
1 polymer ?
#
loop_
_entity_poly.entity_id
_entity_poly.type
_entity_poly.pdbx_seq_one_letter_code
_entity_poly.pdbx_strand_id
1 'polypeptide(L)'
;MCVGKRNAKAGDNSGFAKIISEFDSPEMINDDVNTAPSKRLIRLYPPYNKPLHGNIAAEHIGLAAIREKCPHFNEWVSRLEQVDSNGP
;
A
#
# COMPACT_ATOMS: atom_id res chain seq x y z
N MET A 1 -32.44 -31.78 5.01
CA MET A 1 -32.63 -30.39 4.55
C MET A 1 -31.29 -29.67 4.69
N CYS A 2 -30.68 -29.28 3.58
CA CYS A 2 -29.38 -28.61 3.57
C CYS A 2 -29.54 -27.13 3.93
N VAL A 3 -28.91 -26.68 5.02
CA VAL A 3 -28.67 -25.26 5.27
C VAL A 3 -27.16 -25.06 5.40
N GLY A 4 -26.46 -25.10 4.27
CA GLY A 4 -25.08 -24.65 4.19
C GLY A 4 -25.07 -23.12 4.18
N LYS A 5 -25.03 -22.51 5.37
CA LYS A 5 -24.68 -21.10 5.50
C LYS A 5 -23.28 -20.93 4.91
N ARG A 6 -23.18 -20.23 3.77
CA ARG A 6 -21.90 -19.76 3.25
C ARG A 6 -21.34 -18.77 4.27
N ASN A 7 -20.50 -19.26 5.18
CA ASN A 7 -19.66 -18.39 6.01
C ASN A 7 -18.65 -17.74 5.07
N ALA A 8 -18.83 -16.46 4.80
CA ALA A 8 -17.76 -15.62 4.28
C ALA A 8 -16.60 -15.72 5.28
N LYS A 9 -15.50 -16.38 4.91
CA LYS A 9 -14.28 -16.32 5.68
C LYS A 9 -13.81 -14.86 5.65
N ALA A 10 -13.76 -14.22 6.81
CA ALA A 10 -12.97 -13.01 7.01
C ALA A 10 -11.57 -13.27 6.46
N GLY A 11 -11.10 -12.37 5.57
CA GLY A 11 -9.80 -12.50 4.91
C GLY A 11 -8.70 -12.60 5.95
N ASP A 12 -7.86 -13.61 5.83
CA ASP A 12 -6.69 -13.80 6.69
C ASP A 12 -5.64 -12.72 6.37
N ASN A 13 -5.62 -11.65 7.16
CA ASN A 13 -4.66 -10.55 7.03
C ASN A 13 -3.27 -10.88 7.62
N SER A 14 -3.05 -12.10 8.13
CA SER A 14 -1.80 -12.47 8.83
C SER A 14 -0.55 -12.31 7.95
N GLY A 15 -0.67 -12.56 6.65
CA GLY A 15 0.44 -12.43 5.70
C GLY A 15 0.94 -11.00 5.53
N PHE A 16 0.02 -10.02 5.47
CA PHE A 16 0.40 -8.61 5.32
C PHE A 16 1.03 -8.05 6.60
N ALA A 17 0.42 -8.33 7.76
CA ALA A 17 0.93 -7.89 9.04
C ALA A 17 2.35 -8.42 9.31
N LYS A 18 2.61 -9.68 8.95
CA LYS A 18 3.95 -10.27 9.07
C LYS A 18 4.98 -9.52 8.24
N ILE A 19 4.70 -9.26 6.96
CA ILE A 19 5.62 -8.51 6.10
C ILE A 19 5.88 -7.12 6.68
N ILE A 20 4.85 -6.41 7.11
CA ILE A 20 5.02 -5.06 7.69
C ILE A 20 5.90 -5.10 8.93
N SER A 21 5.77 -6.11 9.79
CA SER A 21 6.61 -6.24 10.99
C SER A 21 8.10 -6.52 10.72
N GLU A 22 8.46 -6.90 9.48
CA GLU A 22 9.85 -7.14 9.08
C GLU A 22 10.58 -5.84 8.70
N PHE A 23 9.88 -4.70 8.62
CA PHE A 23 10.44 -3.42 8.20
C PHE A 23 10.03 -2.28 9.14
N ASP A 24 10.95 -1.36 9.40
CA ASP A 24 10.68 -0.18 10.25
C ASP A 24 9.80 0.86 9.54
N SER A 25 9.80 0.88 8.21
CA SER A 25 9.02 1.82 7.41
C SER A 25 8.49 1.17 6.12
N PRO A 26 7.36 1.67 5.57
CA PRO A 26 6.83 1.20 4.29
C PRO A 26 7.78 1.47 3.10
N GLU A 27 8.68 2.44 3.21
CA GLU A 27 9.65 2.78 2.16
C GLU A 27 10.70 1.68 1.94
N MET A 28 11.01 0.91 2.99
CA MET A 28 11.96 -0.21 2.95
C MET A 28 11.38 -1.48 2.30
N ILE A 29 10.10 -1.50 1.96
CA ILE A 29 9.46 -2.68 1.35
C ILE A 29 9.77 -2.75 -0.17
N ASN A 30 10.63 -1.88 -0.70
CA ASN A 30 10.90 -1.72 -2.14
C ASN A 30 12.31 -2.17 -2.60
N ASP A 31 12.90 -3.16 -1.94
CA ASP A 31 14.35 -3.43 -2.07
C ASP A 31 14.79 -4.34 -3.23
N ASP A 32 13.90 -5.14 -3.86
CA ASP A 32 14.30 -6.06 -4.94
C ASP A 32 13.18 -6.34 -5.97
N VAL A 33 13.55 -6.65 -7.21
CA VAL A 33 12.61 -6.95 -8.32
C VAL A 33 11.70 -8.15 -8.00
N ASN A 34 12.22 -9.16 -7.30
CA ASN A 34 11.49 -10.36 -6.91
C ASN A 34 10.65 -10.15 -5.65
N THR A 35 11.02 -9.19 -4.80
CA THR A 35 10.31 -8.89 -3.54
C THR A 35 9.54 -7.57 -3.58
N ALA A 36 9.43 -6.94 -4.74
CA ALA A 36 8.72 -5.69 -4.94
C ALA A 36 7.30 -5.74 -4.33
N PRO A 37 6.76 -4.63 -3.80
CA PRO A 37 5.48 -4.60 -3.10
C PRO A 37 4.35 -5.29 -3.89
N SER A 38 4.29 -5.03 -5.20
CA SER A 38 3.27 -5.64 -6.06
C SER A 38 3.39 -7.16 -6.20
N LYS A 39 4.59 -7.75 -6.13
CA LYS A 39 4.80 -9.21 -6.17
C LYS A 39 4.35 -9.85 -4.85
N ARG A 40 4.64 -9.20 -3.72
CA ARG A 40 4.15 -9.58 -2.39
C ARG A 40 2.62 -9.54 -2.33
N LEU A 41 2.01 -8.47 -2.85
CA LEU A 41 0.55 -8.31 -2.93
C LEU A 41 -0.10 -9.40 -3.79
N ILE A 42 0.43 -9.70 -4.97
CA ILE A 42 -0.10 -10.78 -5.83
C ILE A 42 0.01 -12.14 -5.15
N ARG A 43 1.10 -12.41 -4.42
CA ARG A 43 1.29 -13.69 -3.72
C ARG A 43 0.29 -13.90 -2.59
N LEU A 44 0.00 -12.84 -1.83
CA LEU A 44 -0.94 -12.89 -0.69
C LEU A 44 -2.41 -12.70 -1.12
N TYR A 45 -2.63 -11.95 -2.20
CA TYR A 45 -3.93 -11.65 -2.77
C TYR A 45 -3.86 -11.78 -4.31
N PRO A 46 -4.04 -12.98 -4.87
CA PRO A 46 -3.94 -13.23 -6.32
C PRO A 46 -4.78 -12.31 -7.22
N PRO A 47 -5.99 -11.85 -6.81
CA PRO A 47 -6.76 -10.90 -7.61
C PRO A 47 -6.18 -9.48 -7.67
N TYR A 48 -5.04 -9.21 -7.03
CA TYR A 48 -4.47 -7.88 -6.96
C TYR A 48 -4.21 -7.27 -8.35
N ASN A 49 -4.87 -6.14 -8.62
CA ASN A 49 -4.65 -5.30 -9.79
C ASN A 49 -3.99 -3.98 -9.38
N LYS A 50 -2.81 -3.69 -9.92
CA LYS A 50 -1.99 -2.52 -9.54
C LYS A 50 -2.74 -1.18 -9.72
N PRO A 51 -3.25 -0.82 -10.92
CA PRO A 51 -3.97 0.44 -11.08
C PRO A 51 -5.22 0.55 -10.21
N LEU A 52 -6.10 -0.46 -10.26
CA LEU A 52 -7.40 -0.39 -9.58
C LEU A 52 -7.25 -0.32 -8.06
N HIS A 53 -6.53 -1.28 -7.47
CA HIS A 53 -6.39 -1.35 -6.02
C HIS A 53 -5.42 -0.29 -5.49
N GLY A 54 -4.43 0.13 -6.27
CA GLY A 54 -3.53 1.22 -5.90
C GLY A 54 -4.29 2.54 -5.71
N ASN A 55 -5.16 2.88 -6.67
CA ASN A 55 -5.97 4.10 -6.59
C ASN A 55 -6.94 4.06 -5.40
N ILE A 56 -7.66 2.95 -5.23
CA ILE A 56 -8.60 2.77 -4.12
C ILE A 56 -7.86 2.87 -2.77
N ALA A 57 -6.69 2.24 -2.64
CA ALA A 57 -5.90 2.30 -1.41
C ALA A 57 -5.41 3.71 -1.12
N ALA A 58 -4.88 4.43 -2.11
CA ALA A 58 -4.41 5.80 -1.93
C ALA A 58 -5.54 6.74 -1.52
N GLU A 59 -6.73 6.58 -2.12
CA GLU A 59 -7.93 7.34 -1.76
C GLU A 59 -8.38 7.06 -0.32
N HIS A 60 -8.40 5.78 0.09
CA HIS A 60 -8.83 5.39 1.45
C HIS A 60 -7.82 5.78 2.53
N ILE A 61 -6.51 5.66 2.27
CA ILE A 61 -5.46 6.00 3.25
C ILE A 61 -5.35 7.53 3.37
N GLY A 62 -5.43 8.23 2.24
CA GLY A 62 -5.31 9.68 2.17
C GLY A 62 -3.86 10.17 2.17
N LEU A 63 -3.65 11.31 1.49
CA LEU A 63 -2.31 11.88 1.28
C LEU A 63 -1.58 12.22 2.58
N ALA A 64 -2.30 12.74 3.59
CA ALA A 64 -1.70 13.13 4.86
C ALA A 64 -1.05 11.93 5.59
N ALA A 65 -1.74 10.79 5.66
CA ALA A 65 -1.22 9.58 6.30
C ALA A 65 -0.04 8.99 5.50
N ILE A 66 -0.10 9.04 4.16
CA ILE A 66 1.02 8.61 3.32
C ILE A 66 2.26 9.49 3.59
N ARG A 67 2.10 10.82 3.68
CA ARG A 67 3.20 11.75 4.00
C ARG A 67 3.78 11.53 5.40
N GLU A 68 2.95 11.19 6.39
CA GLU A 68 3.41 10.89 7.75
C GLU A 68 4.27 9.62 7.81
N LYS A 69 3.87 8.56 7.09
CA LYS A 69 4.55 7.25 7.13
C LYS A 69 5.71 7.12 6.14
N CYS A 70 5.78 7.99 5.13
CA CYS A 70 6.78 7.96 4.07
C CYS A 70 7.52 9.31 4.00
N PRO A 71 8.60 9.51 4.79
CA PRO A 71 9.35 10.76 4.84
C PRO A 71 9.96 11.17 3.49
N HIS A 72 10.49 10.22 2.70
CA HIS A 72 11.06 10.51 1.39
C HIS A 72 9.97 10.94 0.40
N PHE A 73 8.81 10.28 0.43
CA PHE A 73 7.67 10.70 -0.37
C PHE A 73 7.19 12.11 0.02
N ASN A 74 7.09 12.39 1.33
CA ASN A 74 6.72 13.72 1.83
C ASN A 74 7.70 14.80 1.37
N GLU A 75 9.00 14.53 1.43
CA GLU A 75 10.02 15.47 0.97
C GLU A 75 9.85 15.77 -0.53
N TRP A 76 9.66 14.73 -1.35
CA TRP A 76 9.43 14.90 -2.78
C TRP A 76 8.17 15.74 -3.08
N VAL A 77 7.03 15.42 -2.43
CA VAL A 77 5.80 16.22 -2.56
C VAL A 77 6.02 17.67 -2.14
N SER A 78 6.69 17.89 -1.01
CA SER A 78 6.95 19.24 -0.49
C SER A 78 7.81 20.07 -1.45
N ARG A 79 8.77 19.44 -2.14
CA ARG A 79 9.55 20.11 -3.20
C ARG A 79 8.67 20.47 -4.40
N LEU A 80 7.75 19.60 -4.81
CA LEU A 80 6.82 19.88 -5.91
C LEU A 80 5.86 21.03 -5.57
N GLU A 81 5.33 21.09 -4.35
CA GLU A 81 4.47 22.17 -3.88
C GLU A 81 5.18 23.55 -3.91
N GLN A 82 6.50 23.56 -3.75
CA GLN A 82 7.32 24.77 -3.83
C GLN A 82 7.60 25.24 -5.27
N VAL A 83 7.50 24.35 -6.27
CA VAL A 83 7.71 24.71 -7.68
C VAL A 83 6.59 25.63 -8.18
N ASP A 84 5.35 25.40 -7.75
CA ASP A 84 4.22 26.29 -8.07
C ASP A 84 4.25 27.62 -7.30
N SER A 85 5.03 27.71 -6.23
CA SER A 85 5.16 28.92 -5.40
C SER A 85 6.13 29.95 -5.99
N ASN A 86 6.96 29.56 -6.96
CA ASN A 86 7.85 30.44 -7.72
C ASN A 86 7.38 30.49 -9.18
N GLY A 87 6.21 31.08 -9.42
CA GLY A 87 5.84 31.52 -10.77
C GLY A 87 6.81 32.60 -11.29
N PRO A 88 6.93 32.79 -12.61
CA PRO A 88 7.72 33.90 -13.17
C PRO A 88 7.24 35.27 -12.69
#